data_AF-A0A524AWX2-F1
#
_entry.id   AF-A0A524AWX2-F1
#
_cell.length_a   1.000
_cell.length_b   1.000
_cell.length_c   1.000
_cell.angle_alpha   90.00
_cell.angle_beta   90.00
_cell.angle_gamma   90.00
#
_symmetry.space_group_name_H-M   'P 1'
#
loop_
_entity.id
_entity.type
_entity.pdbx_description
1 polymer ?
#
loop_
_entity_poly.entity_id
_entity_poly.type
_entity_poly.pdbx_seq_one_letter_code
_entity_poly.pdbx_strand_id
1 'polypeptide(L)' 'MHNLSDPIISLKGLGPKAQDKLNNIGIYNLEHFLFHLPLRYQNKTKFTSLDDAQVGAEILVQLTIDRIEEAAT' A
#
# COMPACT_ATOMS: atom_id res chain seq x y z
N MET A 1 -10.54 21.53 10.48
CA MET A 1 -10.89 20.40 11.38
C MET A 1 -11.77 19.47 10.59
N HIS A 2 -11.51 18.17 10.61
CA HIS A 2 -12.33 17.16 9.93
C HIS A 2 -13.35 16.57 10.90
N ASN A 3 -14.56 16.30 10.42
CA ASN A 3 -15.57 15.52 11.12
C ASN A 3 -15.61 14.10 10.58
N LEU A 4 -16.01 13.13 11.41
CA LEU A 4 -16.07 11.72 11.00
C LEU A 4 -17.04 11.47 9.83
N SER A 5 -18.06 12.32 9.70
CA SER A 5 -19.04 12.29 8.62
C SER A 5 -18.53 12.90 7.30
N ASP A 6 -17.35 13.54 7.29
CA ASP A 6 -16.80 14.15 6.09
C ASP A 6 -16.47 13.06 5.04
N PRO A 7 -16.63 13.36 3.74
CA PRO A 7 -16.22 12.45 2.69
C PRO A 7 -14.71 12.24 2.71
N ILE A 8 -14.26 11.07 2.24
CA ILE A 8 -12.84 10.66 2.28
C ILE A 8 -11.92 11.65 1.54
N ILE A 9 -12.41 12.30 0.49
CA ILE A 9 -11.65 13.32 -0.26
C ILE A 9 -11.28 14.57 0.55
N SER A 10 -11.84 14.72 1.75
CA SER A 10 -11.39 15.75 2.68
C SER A 10 -9.93 15.54 3.12
N LEU A 11 -9.41 14.30 3.04
CA LEU A 11 -8.01 14.00 3.29
C LEU A 11 -7.10 14.46 2.14
N LYS A 12 -6.03 15.16 2.51
CA LYS A 12 -5.02 15.63 1.54
C LYS A 12 -4.43 14.45 0.76
N GLY A 13 -4.42 14.57 -0.57
CA GLY A 13 -3.84 13.58 -1.47
C GLY A 13 -4.84 12.54 -2.00
N LEU A 14 -6.11 12.58 -1.57
CA LEU A 14 -7.16 11.74 -2.14
C LEU A 14 -7.98 12.53 -3.17
N GLY A 15 -7.93 12.05 -4.42
CA GLY A 15 -8.72 12.60 -5.53
C GLY A 15 -9.99 11.78 -5.82
N PRO A 16 -10.81 12.21 -6.79
CA PRO A 16 -12.09 11.55 -7.13
C PRO A 16 -11.94 10.06 -7.45
N LYS A 17 -10.90 9.68 -8.21
CA LYS A 17 -10.63 8.26 -8.53
C LYS A 17 -10.38 7.39 -7.30
N ALA A 18 -9.78 7.94 -6.25
CA ALA A 18 -9.57 7.21 -5.01
C ALA A 18 -10.88 7.05 -4.23
N GLN A 19 -11.72 8.09 -4.22
CA GLN A 19 -13.07 8.03 -3.65
C GLN A 19 -13.91 6.95 -4.34
N ASP A 20 -13.93 6.90 -5.67
CA ASP A 20 -14.71 5.90 -6.43
C ASP A 20 -14.29 4.47 -6.05
N LYS A 21 -12.97 4.22 -5.93
CA LYS A 21 -12.45 2.91 -5.50
C LYS A 21 -12.86 2.55 -4.08
N LEU A 22 -12.86 3.51 -3.16
CA LEU A 22 -13.24 3.30 -1.75
C LEU A 22 -14.75 3.10 -1.60
N ASN A 23 -15.55 3.86 -2.36
CA ASN A 23 -17.00 3.70 -2.42
C ASN A 23 -17.38 2.30 -2.94
N ASN A 24 -16.65 1.76 -3.92
CA ASN A 24 -16.88 0.41 -4.45
C ASN A 24 -16.65 -0.70 -3.41
N ILE A 25 -15.91 -0.41 -2.33
CA ILE A 25 -15.70 -1.33 -1.19
C ILE A 25 -16.48 -0.90 0.06
N GLY A 26 -17.44 0.02 -0.07
CA GLY A 26 -18.36 0.43 1.00
C GLY A 26 -17.85 1.54 1.93
N ILE A 27 -16.74 2.20 1.60
CA ILE A 27 -16.13 3.24 2.44
C ILE A 27 -16.46 4.61 1.84
N TYR A 28 -17.30 5.38 2.53
CA TYR A 28 -17.85 6.66 2.00
C TYR A 28 -17.35 7.89 2.77
N ASN A 29 -17.04 7.74 4.06
CA ASN A 29 -16.66 8.81 4.96
C ASN A 29 -15.45 8.40 5.83
N LEU A 30 -14.96 9.34 6.64
CA LEU A 30 -13.82 9.10 7.52
C LEU A 30 -14.10 8.05 8.61
N GLU A 31 -15.34 7.96 9.09
CA GLU A 31 -15.75 6.95 10.08
C GLU A 31 -15.57 5.52 9.55
N HIS A 32 -16.08 5.25 8.34
CA HIS A 32 -15.93 3.93 7.70
C HIS A 32 -14.45 3.60 7.48
N PHE A 33 -13.65 4.61 7.14
CA PHE A 33 -12.23 4.44 6.86
C PHE A 33 -11.43 4.03 8.11
N LEU A 34 -11.79 4.54 9.30
CA LEU A 34 -11.12 4.18 10.57
C LEU A 34 -11.21 2.68 10.88
N PHE A 35 -12.30 2.03 10.44
CA PHE A 35 -12.51 0.60 10.67
C PHE A 35 -12.11 -0.26 9.47
N HIS A 36 -11.59 0.34 8.39
CA HIS A 36 -10.99 -0.39 7.28
C HIS A 36 -9.53 -0.74 7.57
N LEU A 37 -9.34 -1.76 8.40
CA LEU A 37 -8.01 -2.18 8.83
C LEU A 37 -7.26 -2.90 7.70
N PRO A 38 -5.94 -2.68 7.56
CA PRO A 38 -5.12 -3.42 6.60
C PRO A 38 -5.19 -4.94 6.85
N LEU A 39 -5.28 -5.73 5.77
CA LEU A 39 -5.27 -7.20 5.84
C LEU A 39 -4.02 -7.74 6.56
N ARG A 40 -2.87 -7.13 6.30
CA ARG A 40 -1.60 -7.47 6.94
C ARG A 40 -0.72 -6.22 7.03
N TYR A 41 0.06 -6.14 8.10
CA TYR A 41 1.17 -5.20 8.17
C TYR A 41 2.43 -5.86 7.61
N GLN A 42 3.08 -5.21 6.64
CA GLN A 42 4.38 -5.66 6.16
C GLN A 42 5.48 -4.90 6.90
N ASN A 43 6.24 -5.62 7.72
CA ASN A 43 7.37 -5.05 8.45
C ASN A 43 8.61 -4.97 7.54
N LYS A 44 8.98 -3.75 7.13
CA LYS A 44 10.15 -3.46 6.28
C LYS A 44 11.31 -2.81 7.05
N THR A 45 11.51 -3.20 8.31
CA THR A 45 12.57 -2.61 9.18
C THR A 45 13.95 -3.26 9.03
N LYS A 46 14.03 -4.44 8.40
CA LYS A 46 15.27 -5.21 8.27
C LYS A 46 15.45 -5.71 6.84
N PHE A 47 16.67 -5.60 6.34
CA PHE A 47 17.09 -6.24 5.11
C PHE A 47 17.50 -7.68 5.38
N THR A 48 17.18 -8.57 4.44
CA THR A 48 17.56 -9.98 4.42
C THR A 48 18.75 -10.14 3.49
N SER A 49 19.77 -10.89 3.91
CA SER A 49 20.87 -11.28 3.01
C SER A 49 20.32 -12.21 1.92
N LEU A 50 20.90 -12.16 0.72
CA LEU A 50 20.48 -13.05 -0.36
C LEU A 50 20.74 -14.52 -0.03
N ASP A 51 21.82 -14.81 0.71
CA ASP A 51 22.17 -16.18 1.12
C ASP A 51 21.17 -16.78 2.13
N ASP A 52 20.43 -15.92 2.84
CA ASP A 52 19.41 -16.32 3.81
C ASP A 52 18.00 -16.40 3.20
N ALA A 53 17.86 -16.06 1.91
CA ALA A 53 16.57 -16.05 1.23
C ALA A 53 16.00 -17.46 1.09
N GLN A 54 14.72 -17.63 1.46
CA GLN A 54 14.01 -18.90 1.33
C GLN A 54 12.92 -18.81 0.27
N VAL A 55 12.75 -19.88 -0.50
CA VAL A 55 11.71 -19.98 -1.52
C VAL A 55 10.34 -19.83 -0.88
N GLY A 56 9.54 -18.89 -1.41
CA GLY A 56 8.20 -18.59 -0.92
C GLY A 56 8.15 -17.58 0.24
N ALA A 57 9.28 -17.14 0.78
CA ALA A 57 9.32 -16.09 1.78
C ALA A 57 9.22 -14.70 1.14
N GLU A 58 8.45 -13.81 1.77
CA GLU A 58 8.45 -12.38 1.42
C GLU A 58 9.57 -11.68 2.21
N ILE A 59 10.63 -11.26 1.52
CA ILE A 59 11.82 -10.64 2.12
C ILE A 59 12.05 -9.23 1.59
N LEU A 60 12.70 -8.39 2.40
CA LEU A 60 13.18 -7.09 1.97
C LEU A 60 14.67 -7.19 1.67
N VAL A 61 15.11 -6.80 0.48
CA VAL A 61 16.51 -6.81 0.06
C VAL A 61 16.95 -5.41 -0.36
N GLN A 62 18.24 -5.12 -0.22
CA GLN A 62 18.87 -3.90 -0.73
C GLN A 62 19.95 -4.30 -1.72
N LEU A 63 19.86 -3.78 -2.94
CA LEU A 63 20.74 -4.13 -4.05
C LEU A 63 21.08 -2.90 -4.89
N THR A 64 22.15 -2.99 -5.67
CA THR A 64 22.50 -2.01 -6.70
C THR A 64 22.08 -2.54 -8.05
N ILE A 65 21.44 -1.71 -8.86
CA ILE A 65 21.13 -2.06 -10.25
C ILE A 65 22.41 -1.90 -11.06
N ASP A 66 22.94 -3.00 -11.57
CA ASP A 66 24.15 -3.01 -12.40
C ASP A 66 23.81 -2.90 -13.90
N ARG A 67 22.76 -3.59 -14.33
CA ARG A 67 22.37 -3.67 -15.74
C ARG A 67 20.86 -3.77 -15.90
N ILE A 68 20.35 -3.22 -17.00
CA ILE A 68 18.95 -3.32 -17.42
C ILE A 68 18.94 -3.88 -18.84
N GLU A 69 18.10 -4.89 -19.08
CA GLU A 69 17.87 -5.48 -20.40
C GLU A 69 16.37 -5.59 -20.66
N GLU A 70 15.94 -5.40 -21.90
CA GLU A 70 14.57 -5.68 -22.33
C GLU A 70 14.50 -7.07 -22.96
N ALA A 71 13.66 -7.94 -22.38
CA ALA A 71 13.32 -9.20 -23.02
C ALA A 71 12.30 -8.92 -24.14
N ALA A 72 12.60 -9.36 -25.37
CA ALA A 72 11.65 -9.30 -26.46
C ALA A 72 10.38 -10.11 -26.11
N THR A 73 9.22 -9.49 -26.27
CA THR A 73 7.89 -10.09 -26.05
C THR A 73 7.54 -11.07 -27.14
#